data_AF-A0A1Q9YIH8-F1
#
_entry.id   AF-A0A1Q9YIH8-F1
#
_cell.length_a   1.000
_cell.length_b   1.000
_cell.length_c   1.000
_cell.angle_alpha   90.00
_cell.angle_beta   90.00
_cell.angle_gamma   90.00
#
_symmetry.space_group_name_H-M   'P 1'
#
loop_
_entity.id
_entity.type
_entity.pdbx_description
1 polymer ?
#
loop_
_entity_poly.entity_id
_entity_poly.type
_entity_poly.pdbx_seq_one_letter_code
_entity_poly.pdbx_strand_id
1 'polypeptide(L)' 'MDENMIVEMLSRSILEAIEAMEHSGLWEPMKTVPEPRFYWTDSTEPVTIAGVSLDDGLLKRVEDELRERLFAQEHPTVLH' A
#
# COMPACT_ATOMS: atom_id res chain seq x y z
N MET A 1 -14.73 -11.64 -6.20
CA MET A 1 -13.72 -10.90 -5.41
C MET A 1 -14.27 -9.51 -5.22
N ASP A 2 -14.41 -9.06 -3.98
CA ASP A 2 -14.92 -7.72 -3.66
C ASP A 2 -13.77 -6.71 -3.53
N GLU A 3 -14.13 -5.43 -3.52
CA GLU A 3 -13.20 -4.31 -3.43
C GLU A 3 -12.34 -4.36 -2.15
N ASN A 4 -12.86 -4.83 -1.01
CA ASN A 4 -12.07 -4.90 0.22
C ASN A 4 -10.95 -5.94 0.08
N MET A 5 -11.26 -7.08 -0.54
CA MET A 5 -10.27 -8.12 -0.77
C MET A 5 -9.18 -7.67 -1.77
N ILE A 6 -9.52 -6.80 -2.73
CA ILE A 6 -8.54 -6.17 -3.63
C ILE A 6 -7.65 -5.20 -2.85
N VAL A 7 -8.24 -4.34 -2.02
CA VAL A 7 -7.50 -3.39 -1.18
C VAL A 7 -6.52 -4.13 -0.26
N GLU A 8 -6.98 -5.19 0.41
CA GLU A 8 -6.14 -6.00 1.29
C GLU A 8 -4.99 -6.65 0.52
N MET A 9 -5.28 -7.28 -0.62
CA MET A 9 -4.28 -7.97 -1.45
C MET A 9 -3.18 -7.01 -1.94
N LEU A 10 -3.58 -5.86 -2.47
CA LEU A 10 -2.65 -4.83 -2.95
C LEU A 10 -1.81 -4.27 -1.80
N SER A 11 -2.47 -3.87 -0.71
CA SER A 11 -1.78 -3.28 0.45
C SER A 11 -0.78 -4.27 1.05
N ARG A 12 -1.18 -5.53 1.21
CA ARG A 12 -0.29 -6.58 1.73
C ARG A 12 0.92 -6.82 0.83
N SER A 13 0.73 -6.96 -0.48
CA SER A 13 1.84 -7.21 -1.40
C SER A 13 2.85 -6.05 -1.39
N ILE A 14 2.38 -4.82 -1.27
CA ILE A 14 3.24 -3.64 -1.22
C ILE A 14 4.01 -3.59 0.11
N LEU A 15 3.35 -3.87 1.24
CA LEU A 15 4.02 -3.93 2.54
C LEU A 15 5.09 -5.03 2.58
N GLU A 16 4.79 -6.22 2.05
CA GLU A 16 5.76 -7.33 1.96
C GLU A 16 6.98 -6.93 1.10
N ALA A 17 6.77 -6.16 0.02
CA ALA A 17 7.86 -5.64 -0.80
C ALA A 17 8.72 -4.58 -0.06
N ILE A 18 8.07 -3.68 0.70
CA ILE A 18 8.77 -2.68 1.52
C ILE A 18 9.61 -3.38 2.59
N GLU A 19 9.04 -4.33 3.32
CA GLU A 19 9.74 -5.10 4.36
C GLU A 19 10.95 -5.85 3.77
N ALA A 20 10.78 -6.50 2.61
CA ALA A 20 11.87 -7.17 1.91
C ALA A 20 13.00 -6.20 1.51
N MET A 21 12.66 -4.96 1.11
CA MET A 21 13.63 -3.93 0.77
C MET A 21 14.41 -3.44 1.99
N GLU A 22 13.75 -3.26 3.14
CA GLU A 22 14.43 -2.93 4.40
C GLU A 22 15.41 -4.03 4.82
N HIS A 23 15.01 -5.30 4.74
CA HIS A 23 15.88 -6.44 5.06
C HIS A 23 17.07 -6.59 4.10
N SER A 24 16.95 -6.12 2.86
CA SER A 24 18.02 -6.20 1.87
C SER A 24 19.16 -5.19 2.09
N GLY A 25 18.98 -4.22 3.00
CA GLY A 25 19.94 -3.14 3.21
C GLY A 25 20.08 -2.17 2.02
N LEU A 26 19.23 -2.32 0.99
CA LEU A 26 19.12 -1.41 -0.15
C LEU A 26 18.29 -0.16 0.19
N TRP A 27 17.70 -0.12 1.38
CA TRP A 27 16.84 0.95 1.85
C TRP A 27 17.44 1.59 3.11
N GLU A 28 17.59 2.90 3.11
CA GLU A 28 17.94 3.62 4.34
C GLU A 28 16.71 3.64 5.28
N PRO A 29 16.89 3.44 6.60
CA PRO A 29 15.77 3.51 7.54
C PRO A 29 15.00 4.81 7.35
N MET A 30 13.70 4.70 7.14
CA MET A 30 12.86 5.88 6.98
C MET A 30 12.91 6.69 8.28
N LYS A 31 13.17 7.99 8.16
CA LYS A 31 13.16 8.91 9.33
C LYS A 31 11.74 9.34 9.70
N THR A 32 10.78 9.09 8.82
CA THR A 32 9.37 9.50 8.91
C THR A 32 8.50 8.54 8.10
N VAL A 33 7.30 8.27 8.60
CA VAL A 33 6.28 7.48 7.90
C VAL A 33 6.08 8.05 6.49
N PRO A 34 6.28 7.25 5.43
CA PRO A 34 6.09 7.71 4.06
C PRO A 34 4.59 7.83 3.78
N GLU A 35 4.22 8.80 2.95
CA GLU A 35 2.85 8.91 2.41
C GLU A 35 2.80 8.20 1.05
N PRO A 36 2.27 6.96 0.96
CA PRO A 36 2.14 6.26 -0.30
C PRO A 36 1.17 7.02 -1.22
N ARG A 37 1.57 7.19 -2.48
CA ARG A 37 0.73 7.76 -3.54
C ARG A 37 0.87 6.97 -4.83
N PHE A 38 -0.25 6.57 -5.41
CA PHE A 38 -0.29 5.94 -6.72
C PHE A 38 -0.51 6.99 -7.81
N TYR A 39 0.22 6.84 -8.90
CA TYR A 39 0.01 7.64 -10.10
C TYR A 39 -0.06 6.71 -11.28
N TRP A 40 -1.03 6.94 -12.14
CA TRP A 40 -1.10 6.25 -13.41
C TRP A 40 0.01 6.75 -14.33
N THR A 41 0.88 5.86 -14.80
CA THR A 41 1.97 6.22 -15.73
C THR A 41 1.52 6.27 -17.18
N ASP A 42 0.47 5.51 -17.55
CA ASP A 42 -0.08 5.46 -18.90
C ASP A 42 -1.55 5.02 -18.83
N SER A 43 -2.48 5.96 -18.64
CA SER A 43 -3.92 5.66 -18.55
C SER A 43 -4.62 5.94 -19.87
N THR A 44 -4.42 5.06 -20.85
CA THR A 44 -5.34 4.96 -22.00
C THR A 44 -6.41 3.89 -21.80
N GLU A 45 -6.19 2.93 -20.90
CA GLU A 45 -7.14 1.85 -20.60
C GLU A 45 -7.37 1.67 -19.09
N PRO A 46 -8.62 1.35 -18.68
CA PRO A 46 -8.92 1.06 -17.29
C PRO A 46 -8.27 -0.26 -16.87
N VAL A 47 -7.46 -0.23 -15.81
CA VAL A 47 -6.87 -1.44 -15.24
C VAL A 47 -7.94 -2.20 -14.45
N THR A 48 -8.02 -3.52 -14.66
CA THR A 48 -8.96 -4.38 -13.94
C THR A 48 -8.22 -5.48 -13.19
N ILE A 49 -8.66 -5.77 -11.97
CA ILE A 49 -8.20 -6.89 -11.15
C ILE A 49 -9.40 -7.78 -10.84
N ALA A 50 -9.33 -9.05 -11.26
CA ALA A 50 -10.39 -10.04 -11.02
C ALA A 50 -11.80 -9.55 -11.44
N GLY A 51 -11.89 -8.74 -12.49
CA GLY A 51 -13.15 -8.18 -13.01
C GLY A 51 -13.63 -6.89 -12.35
N VAL A 52 -12.90 -6.36 -11.37
CA VAL A 52 -13.16 -5.05 -10.75
C VAL A 52 -12.24 -4.01 -11.38
N SER A 53 -12.80 -2.86 -11.76
CA SER A 53 -12.01 -1.75 -12.29
C SER A 53 -11.31 -1.01 -11.15
N LEU A 54 -10.02 -0.72 -11.33
CA LEU A 54 -9.28 0.15 -10.44
C LEU A 54 -9.55 1.60 -10.83
N ASP A 55 -10.42 2.25 -10.08
CA ASP A 55 -10.61 3.69 -10.14
C ASP A 55 -9.84 4.41 -9.02
N ASP A 56 -9.77 5.73 -9.11
CA ASP A 56 -9.06 6.57 -8.13
C ASP A 56 -9.61 6.43 -6.70
N GLY A 57 -10.90 6.11 -6.55
CA GLY A 57 -11.51 5.85 -5.25
C GLY A 57 -10.99 4.55 -4.62
N LEU A 58 -10.88 3.49 -5.40
CA LEU A 58 -10.30 2.23 -4.93
C LEU A 58 -8.81 2.37 -4.62
N LEU A 59 -8.05 3.07 -5.47
CA LEU A 59 -6.64 3.36 -5.21
C LEU A 59 -6.45 4.17 -3.93
N LYS A 60 -7.26 5.21 -3.71
CA LYS A 60 -7.20 6.00 -2.48
C LYS A 60 -7.40 5.14 -1.22
N ARG A 61 -8.29 4.15 -1.29
CA ARG A 61 -8.47 3.19 -0.18
C ARG A 61 -7.24 2.34 0.07
N VAL A 62 -6.51 1.96 -0.97
CA VAL A 62 -5.20 1.29 -0.84
C VAL A 62 -4.17 2.22 -0.20
N GLU A 63 -4.12 3.49 -0.60
CA GLU A 63 -3.21 4.49 0.00
C GLU A 63 -3.49 4.69 1.49
N ASP A 64 -4.77 4.84 1.85
CA ASP A 64 -5.20 5.02 3.24
C ASP A 64 -4.83 3.78 4.09
N GLU A 65 -5.13 2.58 3.62
CA GLU A 65 -4.78 1.32 4.32
C GLU A 65 -3.26 1.17 4.50
N LEU A 66 -2.47 1.48 3.47
CA LEU A 66 -1.01 1.44 3.54
C LEU A 66 -0.47 2.44 4.56
N ARG A 67 -0.99 3.67 4.55
CA ARG A 67 -0.60 4.71 5.51
C ARG A 67 -0.90 4.27 6.95
N GLU A 68 -2.09 3.74 7.21
CA GLU A 68 -2.47 3.28 8.55
C GLU A 68 -1.55 2.14 9.03
N ARG A 69 -1.24 1.17 8.16
CA ARG A 69 -0.36 0.04 8.49
C ARG A 69 1.10 0.45 8.70
N LEU A 70 1.65 1.31 7.84
CA LEU A 70 3.01 1.84 7.99
C LEU A 70 3.14 2.66 9.27
N PHE A 71 2.13 3.48 9.59
CA PHE A 71 2.09 4.21 10.86
C PHE A 71 2.07 3.26 12.08
N ALA A 72 1.29 2.18 12.01
CA ALA A 72 1.22 1.18 13.08
C ALA A 72 2.53 0.39 13.25
N GLN A 73 3.33 0.22 12.19
CA GLN A 73 4.65 -0.42 12.26
C GLN A 73 5.70 0.49 12.91
N GLU A 74 5.70 1.80 12.62
CA GLU A 74 6.63 2.74 13.27
C GLU A 74 6.24 3.08 14.71
N HIS A 75 4.94 3.04 15.02
CA HIS A 75 4.40 3.26 16.36
C HIS A 75 3.65 2.00 16.84
N PRO A 76 4.36 0.90 17.14
CA PRO A 76 3.71 -0.24 17.76
C PRO A 76 3.09 0.29 19.05
N THR A 77 1.77 0.23 19.14
CA THR A 77 1.05 0.73 20.31
C THR A 77 1.55 -0.11 21.48
N VAL A 78 2.40 0.46 22.33
CA VAL A 78 2.83 -0.20 23.55
C VAL A 78 1.61 -0.21 24.45
N LEU A 79 0.84 -1.29 24.42
CA LEU A 79 -0.10 -1.61 25.47
C LEU A 79 0.74 -1.85 26.73
N HIS A 80 0.79 -0.84 27.60
CA HIS A 80 1.14 -0.99 29.02
C HIS A 80 -0.06 -1.53 29.79
#